data_AF-A0A350BXT0-F1
#
_entry.id   AF-A0A350BXT0-F1
#
_cell.length_a   1.000
_cell.length_b   1.000
_cell.length_c   1.000
_cell.angle_alpha   90.00
_cell.angle_beta   90.00
_cell.angle_gamma   90.00
#
_symmetry.space_group_name_H-M   'P 1'
#
loop_
_entity.id
_entity.type
_entity.pdbx_description
1 polymer ?
#
loop_
_entity_poly.entity_id
_entity_poly.type
_entity_poly.pdbx_seq_one_letter_code
_entity_poly.pdbx_strand_id
1 'polypeptide(L)'
;LESRNMKGYYAATKEEARELALKLIPENSFVSMGGAMSAHEIGLVKALQEGNYRFIDRDQYQDKRAAMLMAYDADFFLSSTNAMTEDGVL
;
A
#
# COMPACT_ATOMS: atom_id res chain seq x y z
N LEU A 1 -0.60 -7.38 -17.28
CA LEU A 1 0.12 -6.35 -16.47
C LEU A 1 1.16 -5.58 -17.28
N GLU A 2 2.19 -6.21 -17.85
CA GLU A 2 3.26 -5.49 -18.57
C GLU A 2 2.76 -4.65 -19.76
N SER A 3 1.79 -5.17 -20.52
CA SER A 3 1.14 -4.43 -21.62
C SER A 3 0.44 -3.14 -21.18
N ARG A 4 0.19 -2.98 -19.88
CA ARG A 4 -0.42 -1.80 -19.24
C ARG A 4 0.61 -0.97 -18.45
N ASN A 5 1.91 -1.19 -18.67
CA ASN A 5 3.00 -0.54 -17.95
C ASN A 5 2.96 -0.76 -16.43
N MET A 6 2.45 -1.93 -16.00
CA MET A 6 2.42 -2.34 -14.60
C MET A 6 3.40 -3.48 -14.38
N LYS A 7 4.32 -3.31 -13.44
CA LYS A 7 5.23 -4.38 -13.02
C LYS A 7 4.57 -5.25 -11.96
N GLY A 8 4.36 -6.52 -12.29
CA GLY A 8 3.80 -7.51 -11.38
C GLY A 8 4.88 -8.20 -10.54
N TYR A 9 4.54 -8.54 -9.31
CA TYR A 9 5.39 -9.34 -8.44
C TYR A 9 4.53 -10.40 -7.76
N TYR A 10 5.12 -11.58 -7.54
CA TYR A 10 4.49 -12.68 -6.83
C TYR A 10 5.22 -12.93 -5.51
N ALA A 11 4.45 -13.17 -4.44
CA ALA A 11 4.93 -13.59 -3.14
C ALA A 11 4.09 -14.78 -2.70
N ALA A 12 4.74 -15.87 -2.29
CA ALA A 12 4.05 -17.11 -1.91
C ALA A 12 3.52 -17.07 -0.47
N THR A 13 4.09 -16.20 0.37
CA THR A 13 3.74 -16.06 1.78
C THR A 13 3.44 -14.61 2.16
N LYS A 14 2.74 -14.43 3.28
CA LYS A 14 2.46 -13.09 3.83
C LYS A 14 3.75 -12.35 4.20
N GLU A 15 4.75 -13.07 4.71
CA GLU A 15 6.07 -12.51 5.07
C GLU A 15 6.80 -12.02 3.82
N GLU A 16 6.84 -12.83 2.76
CA GLU A 16 7.43 -12.44 1.49
C GLU A 16 6.74 -11.21 0.88
N ALA A 17 5.40 -11.16 0.94
CA ALA A 17 4.62 -10.04 0.44
C ALA A 17 4.96 -8.74 1.20
N ARG A 18 5.05 -8.82 2.53
CA ARG A 18 5.42 -7.68 3.39
C ARG A 18 6.82 -7.16 3.05
N GLU A 19 7.81 -8.05 3.02
CA GLU A 19 9.21 -7.68 2.76
C GLU A 19 9.41 -7.15 1.35
N LEU A 20 8.73 -7.74 0.37
CA LEU A 20 8.74 -7.23 -1.00
C LEU A 20 8.15 -5.83 -1.08
N ALA A 21 6.99 -5.58 -0.45
CA ALA A 21 6.38 -4.26 -0.44
C ALA A 21 7.31 -3.20 0.18
N LEU A 22 7.95 -3.51 1.31
CA LEU A 22 8.92 -2.62 1.96
C LEU A 22 10.16 -2.37 1.11
N LYS A 23 10.61 -3.32 0.29
CA LYS A 23 11.71 -3.10 -0.66
C LYS A 23 11.32 -2.19 -1.83
N LEU A 24 10.03 -2.14 -2.19
CA LEU A 24 9.53 -1.33 -3.30
C LEU A 24 9.23 0.11 -2.88
N ILE A 25 9.00 0.35 -1.59
CA ILE A 25 8.69 1.67 -1.04
C ILE A 25 9.97 2.21 -0.38
N PRO A 26 10.63 3.22 -0.94
CA PRO A 26 11.83 3.81 -0.34
C PRO A 26 11.53 4.40 1.04
N GLU A 27 12.50 4.33 1.95
CA GLU A 27 12.42 5.06 3.22
C GLU A 27 12.22 6.57 2.98
N ASN A 28 11.57 7.21 3.95
CA ASN A 28 11.14 8.61 3.96
C ASN A 28 10.03 8.97 2.95
N SER A 29 9.55 8.00 2.16
CA SER A 29 8.41 8.22 1.27
C SER A 29 7.15 8.60 2.04
N PHE A 30 6.32 9.43 1.42
CA PHE A 30 4.95 9.66 1.84
C PHE A 30 4.08 8.51 1.31
N VAL A 31 3.53 7.73 2.24
CA VAL A 31 2.66 6.59 1.94
C VAL A 31 1.26 6.83 2.52
N SER A 32 0.23 6.51 1.75
CA SER A 32 -1.15 6.43 2.25
C SER A 32 -1.87 5.18 1.74
N MET A 33 -3.10 4.93 2.18
CA MET A 33 -3.80 3.68 1.92
C MET A 33 -5.32 3.83 1.80
N GLY A 34 -5.90 3.05 0.88
CA GLY A 34 -7.34 2.94 0.64
C GLY A 34 -8.14 2.06 1.62
N GLY A 35 -7.56 1.65 2.75
CA GLY A 35 -8.15 0.68 3.69
C GLY A 35 -8.00 -0.78 3.24
N ALA A 36 -6.87 -1.10 2.61
CA ALA A 36 -6.59 -2.43 2.12
C ALA A 36 -6.41 -3.43 3.29
N MET A 37 -7.43 -4.25 3.56
CA MET A 37 -7.39 -5.22 4.66
C MET A 37 -6.19 -6.18 4.55
N SER A 38 -5.87 -6.64 3.34
CA SER A 38 -4.71 -7.50 3.12
C SER A 38 -3.38 -6.86 3.55
N ALA A 39 -3.24 -5.52 3.43
CA ALA A 39 -2.06 -4.83 3.93
C ALA A 39 -1.97 -4.84 5.47
N HIS A 40 -3.10 -4.84 6.16
CA HIS A 40 -3.13 -5.06 7.61
C HIS A 40 -2.77 -6.51 7.96
N GLU A 41 -3.35 -7.50 7.26
CA GLU A 41 -3.18 -8.93 7.55
C GLU A 41 -1.74 -9.42 7.39
N ILE A 42 -1.01 -8.88 6.40
CA ILE A 42 0.42 -9.19 6.22
C ILE A 42 1.33 -8.37 7.15
N GLY A 43 0.78 -7.46 7.95
CA GLY A 43 1.52 -6.59 8.87
C GLY A 43 2.25 -5.42 8.21
N LEU A 44 1.94 -5.11 6.94
CA LEU A 44 2.58 -4.00 6.21
C LEU A 44 2.23 -2.64 6.81
N VAL A 45 0.96 -2.44 7.19
CA VAL A 45 0.51 -1.19 7.82
C VAL A 45 1.29 -0.89 9.09
N LYS A 46 1.45 -1.90 9.95
CA LYS A 46 2.24 -1.77 11.19
C LYS A 46 3.70 -1.42 10.89
N ALA A 47 4.31 -2.09 9.92
CA ALA A 47 5.69 -1.82 9.53
C ALA A 47 5.89 -0.39 8.98
N LEU A 48 4.92 0.15 8.24
CA LEU A 48 4.96 1.53 7.74
C LEU A 48 4.73 2.56 8.85
N GLN A 49 3.91 2.25 9.86
CA GLN A 49 3.70 3.12 11.03
C GLN A 49 4.92 3.17 11.95
N GLU A 50 5.62 2.05 12.14
CA GLU A 50 6.77 1.93 13.04
C GLU A 50 8.12 2.27 12.35
N GLY A 51 8.15 2.25 11.02
CA GLY A 51 9.34 2.49 10.22
C GLY A 51 9.60 3.95 9.86
N ASN A 52 10.62 4.17 9.03
CA ASN A 52 11.01 5.49 8.56
C ASN A 52 10.13 5.95 7.37
N TYR A 53 8.83 6.13 7.59
CA TYR A 53 7.90 6.58 6.55
C TYR A 53 7.01 7.70 7.05
N ARG A 54 6.59 8.59 6.14
CA ARG A 54 5.49 9.52 6.40
C ARG A 54 4.20 8.79 6.06
N PHE A 55 3.71 7.93 6.95
CA PHE A 55 2.52 7.14 6.68
C PHE A 55 1.24 7.81 7.22
N ILE A 56 0.24 8.00 6.35
CA ILE A 56 -1.08 8.51 6.72
C ILE A 56 -2.09 7.36 6.66
N ASP A 57 -2.51 6.90 7.84
CA ASP A 57 -3.64 6.00 8.02
C ASP A 57 -4.92 6.79 8.30
N ARG A 58 -5.82 6.88 7.32
CA ARG A 58 -7.06 7.66 7.44
C ARG A 58 -7.93 7.27 8.64
N ASP A 59 -7.85 6.03 9.10
CA ASP A 59 -8.72 5.53 10.17
C ASP A 59 -8.25 6.00 11.55
N GLN A 60 -7.02 6.52 11.64
CA GLN A 60 -6.46 7.16 12.84
C GLN A 60 -6.75 8.66 12.93
N TYR A 61 -7.42 9.26 11.93
CA TYR A 61 -7.76 10.67 11.91
C TYR A 61 -9.22 10.91 12.31
N GLN A 62 -9.44 11.94 13.13
CA GLN A 62 -10.80 12.40 13.47
C GLN A 62 -11.53 12.93 12.23
N ASP A 63 -10.87 13.79 11.45
CA ASP A 63 -11.35 14.23 10.14
C ASP A 63 -10.77 13.34 9.03
N LYS A 64 -11.53 12.28 8.71
CA LYS A 64 -11.19 11.36 7.63
C LYS A 64 -11.10 12.06 6.28
N ARG A 65 -11.87 13.14 6.05
CA ARG A 65 -11.84 13.87 4.77
C ARG A 65 -10.52 14.61 4.62
N ALA A 66 -10.04 15.28 5.66
CA ALA A 66 -8.73 15.92 5.65
C ALA A 66 -7.61 14.89 5.37
N ALA A 67 -7.67 13.71 6.01
CA ALA A 67 -6.72 12.62 5.74
C ALA A 67 -6.74 12.13 4.30
N MET A 68 -7.95 11.94 3.72
CA MET A 68 -8.09 11.57 2.31
C MET A 68 -7.59 12.65 1.35
N LEU A 69 -7.71 13.92 1.69
CA LEU A 69 -7.15 15.02 0.89
C LEU A 69 -5.62 15.02 0.92
N MET A 70 -5.00 14.75 2.07
CA MET A 70 -3.54 14.62 2.17
C MET A 70 -3.00 13.44 1.35
N ALA A 71 -3.79 12.37 1.15
CA ALA A 71 -3.37 11.20 0.39
C ALA A 71 -3.09 11.50 -1.10
N TYR A 72 -3.58 12.62 -1.65
CA TYR A 72 -3.27 13.04 -3.02
C TYR A 72 -1.80 13.45 -3.20
N ASP A 73 -1.12 13.81 -2.12
CA ASP A 73 0.30 14.18 -2.12
C ASP A 73 1.21 12.97 -1.81
N ALA A 74 0.65 11.75 -1.70
CA ALA A 74 1.44 10.56 -1.40
C ALA A 74 2.30 10.12 -2.59
N ASP A 75 3.54 9.74 -2.32
CA ASP A 75 4.44 9.12 -3.30
C ASP A 75 3.97 7.70 -3.65
N PHE A 76 3.43 6.98 -2.64
CA PHE A 76 2.91 5.63 -2.78
C PHE A 76 1.52 5.52 -2.15
N PHE A 77 0.59 4.93 -2.91
CA PHE A 77 -0.76 4.65 -2.44
C PHE A 77 -1.03 3.15 -2.42
N LEU A 78 -1.28 2.62 -1.23
CA LEU A 78 -1.62 1.21 -1.04
C LEU A 78 -3.11 0.98 -1.31
N SER A 79 -3.40 0.07 -2.24
CA SER A 79 -4.76 -0.35 -2.57
C SER A 79 -4.86 -1.86 -2.63
N SER A 80 -6.08 -2.38 -2.60
CA SER A 80 -6.40 -3.78 -2.82
C SER A 80 -7.40 -3.91 -3.95
N THR A 81 -7.43 -5.08 -4.58
CA THR A 81 -8.57 -5.51 -5.39
C THR A 81 -9.08 -6.84 -4.86
N ASN A 82 -10.37 -7.10 -5.06
CA ASN A 82 -10.99 -8.38 -4.74
C ASN A 82 -10.59 -9.47 -5.75
N ALA A 83 -10.28 -9.09 -7.00
CA ALA A 83 -9.90 -10.01 -8.05
C ALA A 83 -9.04 -9.30 -9.09
N MET A 84 -8.15 -10.05 -9.73
CA MET A 84 -7.39 -9.57 -10.88
C MET A 84 -7.40 -10.64 -11.95
N THR A 85 -7.71 -10.26 -13.20
CA THR A 85 -7.61 -11.16 -14.35
C THR A 85 -6.15 -11.40 -14.74
N GLU A 86 -5.89 -12.47 -15.51
CA GLU A 86 -4.53 -12.79 -15.98
C GLU A 86 -3.91 -11.66 -16.83
N ASP A 87 -4.73 -10.89 -17.55
CA ASP A 87 -4.28 -9.73 -18.34
C ASP A 87 -4.13 -8.44 -17.52
N GLY A 88 -4.47 -8.47 -16.22
CA GLY A 88 -4.22 -7.39 -15.27
C GLY A 88 -5.33 -6.35 -15.19
N VAL A 89 -6.59 -6.76 -15.34
CA VAL A 89 -7.76 -5.95 -14.99
C VAL A 89 -8.09 -6.19 -13.52
N LEU A 90 -8.16 -5.11 -12.74
CA LEU A 90 -8.42 -5.08 -11.30
C LEU A 90 -9.90 -4.84 -10.99
#